data_AF-A0A899G5E8-F1
#
_entry.id   AF-A0A899G5E8-F1
#
_cell.length_a   1.000
_cell.length_b   1.000
_cell.length_c   1.000
_cell.angle_alpha   90.00
_cell.angle_beta   90.00
_cell.angle_gamma   90.00
#
_symmetry.space_group_name_H-M   'P 1'
#
loop_
_entity.id
_entity.type
_entity.pdbx_description
1 polymer ?
#
loop_
_entity_poly.entity_id
_entity_poly.type
_entity_poly.pdbx_seq_one_letter_code
_entity_poly.pdbx_strand_id
1 'polypeptide(L)'
;MNRGVLIMMKKPSVHLFSTKAHSEGLVSAKYGLSQVLTTLYSFPNMKPVRFKEFPSNFLSLPLRRDILHRAVVYEADKRRQGTACKKNRSDVRGSNRKIRPQKGSGRARLGDIRSPSIRGGGLAHAPKPRDFSTKLPRKIYYLAMRTALSARYNRGEIIVINHTFELPTYKAKAMVSMMKTYRWNSDHGGTVFIMYADRKNFKYSTGSLGAHCIVRNVKELSVKDVLMKERIIVERKALEWLEEKHFKECIQKRKSNLYIQIANITSKSDQSLSKESGILSLQQDSHVFEIENENKEKKYPRLTYFSPKLGVNKAYDEALKVIEADRIEKHKKIKKIKLKIERMMKNKDSTKDTEEQIIDLKKYLSQLEILADINDPEIRWRFKHNDVDMSIPIYRYLAQQRWMKKPYHLLMQRIEQMYVIPDAYERFKPTAEVLLRFGNEELEPGKFVPNNISALAPVIEINSFSGKKNLYTIILFDLDVPDLENDSFKVYLHWLICNISISPTDTFVQPSKGTVLAPYIPPHPQKGSPYHRYTLLVFEQVKEISNDHDITRNRFNVNQFASLNNLKVVGIHFWRSVWDEHVDKVMSDAQLPQYKTMLKRS
;
A
#
# COMPACT_ATOMS: atom_id res chain seq x y z
N MET A 1 9.42 70.31 -15.17
CA MET A 1 9.79 70.05 -16.60
C MET A 1 10.96 69.07 -16.54
N ASN A 2 10.97 67.84 -17.04
CA ASN A 2 10.20 67.15 -18.06
C ASN A 2 9.94 65.70 -17.64
N ARG A 3 8.81 65.17 -18.09
CA ARG A 3 8.30 63.81 -17.85
C ARG A 3 9.19 62.79 -18.56
N GLY A 4 9.60 61.74 -17.83
CA GLY A 4 10.27 60.57 -18.39
C GLY A 4 9.30 59.75 -19.24
N VAL A 5 9.63 59.62 -20.52
CA VAL A 5 8.88 58.84 -21.51
C VAL A 5 9.21 57.35 -21.32
N LEU A 6 8.21 56.60 -20.86
CA LEU A 6 8.21 55.14 -20.80
C LEU A 6 8.01 54.58 -22.21
N ILE A 7 9.09 54.18 -22.88
CA ILE A 7 9.01 53.53 -24.20
C ILE A 7 8.59 52.07 -24.01
N MET A 8 7.30 51.81 -24.26
CA MET A 8 6.72 50.48 -24.41
C MET A 8 7.28 49.79 -25.66
N MET A 9 8.26 48.89 -25.51
CA MET A 9 8.66 47.99 -26.59
C MET A 9 7.66 46.85 -26.74
N LYS A 10 6.93 46.89 -27.87
CA LYS A 10 6.04 45.85 -28.38
C LYS A 10 6.72 44.47 -28.38
N LYS A 11 6.01 43.45 -27.91
CA LYS A 11 6.35 42.03 -28.11
C LYS A 11 6.47 41.74 -29.61
N PRO A 12 7.57 41.14 -30.12
CA PRO A 12 7.57 40.61 -31.47
C PRO A 12 6.77 39.31 -31.51
N SER A 13 5.71 39.32 -32.31
CA SER A 13 5.03 38.14 -32.85
C SER A 13 6.02 37.34 -33.69
N VAL A 14 6.43 36.16 -33.20
CA VAL A 14 7.28 35.25 -33.98
C VAL A 14 6.39 34.20 -34.63
N HIS A 15 6.37 34.27 -35.96
CA HIS A 15 5.75 33.33 -36.87
C HIS A 15 6.10 31.87 -36.56
N LEU A 16 5.08 31.02 -36.59
CA LEU A 16 5.17 29.56 -36.66
C LEU A 16 5.84 29.16 -37.98
N PHE A 17 7.18 29.11 -37.98
CA PHE A 17 7.92 28.38 -39.00
C PHE A 17 7.99 26.91 -38.60
N SER A 18 7.18 26.11 -39.30
CA SER A 18 7.29 24.66 -39.37
C SER A 18 8.63 24.28 -39.97
N THR A 19 9.54 23.75 -39.14
CA THR A 19 10.72 23.01 -39.61
C THR A 19 10.83 21.68 -38.90
N LYS A 20 10.81 20.61 -39.70
CA LYS A 20 11.02 19.21 -39.33
C LYS A 20 12.26 19.05 -38.43
N ALA A 21 12.05 18.80 -37.14
CA ALA A 21 13.10 18.37 -36.23
C ALA A 21 12.56 17.40 -35.16
N HIS A 22 12.92 16.13 -35.38
CA HIS A 22 13.17 15.05 -34.42
C HIS A 22 12.03 14.50 -33.54
N SER A 23 11.62 13.31 -33.96
CA SER A 23 10.76 12.27 -33.38
C SER A 23 11.03 11.83 -31.93
N GLU A 24 11.95 12.46 -31.20
CA GLU A 24 12.34 12.07 -29.84
C GLU A 24 11.49 12.79 -28.76
N GLY A 25 10.95 13.98 -29.05
CA GLY A 25 10.06 14.72 -28.13
C GLY A 25 8.65 14.15 -28.02
N LEU A 26 8.23 13.30 -28.97
CA LEU A 26 6.87 12.77 -29.06
C LEU A 26 6.54 11.69 -28.02
N VAL A 27 7.54 11.08 -27.38
CA VAL A 27 7.30 10.06 -26.36
C VAL A 27 6.86 10.71 -25.05
N SER A 28 7.41 11.88 -24.68
CA SER A 28 7.13 12.54 -23.40
C SER A 28 5.80 13.30 -23.39
N ALA A 29 5.49 14.03 -24.48
CA ALA A 29 4.22 14.76 -24.64
C ALA A 29 2.99 13.83 -24.63
N LYS A 30 3.16 12.55 -25.03
CA LYS A 30 2.09 11.54 -25.06
C LYS A 30 1.61 11.08 -23.67
N TYR A 31 2.35 11.38 -22.59
CA TYR A 31 2.09 10.81 -21.25
C TYR A 31 1.78 11.84 -20.14
N GLY A 32 1.67 13.14 -20.46
CA GLY A 32 1.26 14.18 -19.52
C GLY A 32 2.19 14.33 -18.30
N LEU A 33 3.48 14.05 -18.46
CA LEU A 33 4.47 14.14 -17.38
C LEU A 33 5.09 15.55 -17.36
N SER A 34 5.20 16.15 -16.16
CA SER A 34 5.97 17.39 -15.99
C SER A 34 7.44 17.15 -16.37
N GLN A 35 8.06 18.13 -17.01
CA GLN A 35 9.45 18.08 -17.46
C GLN A 35 10.34 18.92 -16.55
N VAL A 36 11.64 18.60 -16.56
CA VAL A 36 12.69 19.24 -15.78
C VAL A 36 13.86 19.54 -16.71
N LEU A 37 14.40 20.76 -16.63
CA LEU A 37 15.47 21.25 -17.50
C LEU A 37 16.85 20.93 -16.94
N THR A 38 17.74 20.41 -17.78
CA THR A 38 19.14 20.16 -17.42
C THR A 38 20.08 20.87 -18.38
N THR A 39 21.03 21.63 -17.84
CA THR A 39 22.05 22.33 -18.63
C THR A 39 23.08 21.35 -19.17
N LEU A 40 23.36 21.43 -20.48
CA LEU A 40 24.41 20.65 -21.13
C LEU A 40 25.69 21.48 -21.24
N TYR A 41 26.78 20.94 -20.71
CA TYR A 41 28.10 21.57 -20.72
C TYR A 41 28.98 20.98 -21.84
N SER A 42 29.87 21.81 -22.38
CA SER A 42 30.98 21.34 -23.22
C SER A 42 32.11 20.84 -22.33
N PHE A 43 32.72 19.71 -22.67
CA PHE A 43 33.92 19.21 -22.00
C PHE A 43 35.11 19.40 -22.95
N PRO A 44 36.29 19.87 -22.51
CA PRO A 44 36.74 20.05 -21.12
C PRO A 44 36.52 21.45 -20.49
N ASN A 45 36.06 22.44 -21.26
CA ASN A 45 36.00 23.85 -20.81
C ASN A 45 34.77 24.20 -19.94
N MET A 46 33.85 23.26 -19.74
CA MET A 46 32.65 23.40 -18.91
C MET A 46 31.78 24.62 -19.23
N LYS A 47 31.75 25.05 -20.51
CA LYS A 47 30.85 26.13 -20.95
C LYS A 47 29.43 25.58 -21.17
N PRO A 48 28.36 26.25 -20.67
CA PRO A 48 26.99 25.85 -20.96
C PRO A 48 26.70 26.05 -22.44
N VAL A 49 26.16 25.02 -23.10
CA VAL A 49 25.90 25.01 -24.55
C VAL A 49 24.41 25.18 -24.83
N ARG A 50 23.57 24.38 -24.17
CA ARG A 50 22.12 24.35 -24.39
C ARG A 50 21.42 23.68 -23.21
N PHE A 51 20.11 23.80 -23.14
CA PHE A 51 19.28 23.06 -22.20
C PHE A 51 18.72 21.79 -22.85
N LYS A 52 18.46 20.78 -22.02
CA LYS A 52 17.74 19.58 -22.40
C LYS A 52 16.67 19.25 -21.36
N GLU A 53 15.48 18.93 -21.83
CA GLU A 53 14.37 18.47 -21.00
C GLU A 53 14.49 16.96 -20.71
N PHE A 54 14.21 16.60 -19.46
CA PHE A 54 14.02 15.23 -19.00
C PHE A 54 12.70 15.12 -18.23
N PRO A 55 12.06 13.96 -18.18
CA PRO A 55 10.82 13.79 -17.41
C PRO A 55 11.07 13.93 -15.91
N SER A 56 10.17 14.59 -15.19
CA SER A 56 10.23 14.80 -13.73
C SER A 56 10.33 13.46 -12.97
N ASN A 57 9.64 12.42 -13.45
CA ASN A 57 9.72 11.07 -12.89
C ASN A 57 11.09 10.37 -13.03
N PHE A 58 12.07 11.01 -13.68
CA PHE A 58 13.44 10.53 -13.82
C PHE A 58 14.43 11.26 -12.90
N LEU A 59 14.39 12.60 -12.91
CA LEU A 59 15.35 13.47 -12.22
C LEU A 59 14.78 14.30 -11.06
N SER A 60 13.48 14.26 -10.81
CA SER A 60 12.83 15.02 -9.73
C SER A 60 11.82 14.16 -8.95
N LEU A 61 12.23 12.95 -8.58
CA LEU A 61 11.48 12.11 -7.65
C LEU A 61 11.72 12.51 -6.18
N PRO A 62 10.72 12.30 -5.29
CA PRO A 62 10.90 12.52 -3.87
C PRO A 62 11.94 11.54 -3.29
N LEU A 63 12.75 12.03 -2.35
CA LEU A 63 13.79 11.23 -1.70
C LEU A 63 13.20 10.10 -0.87
N ARG A 64 13.58 8.86 -1.19
CA ARG A 64 13.13 7.64 -0.50
C ARG A 64 14.30 6.82 0.02
N ARG A 65 14.66 7.06 1.28
CA ARG A 65 15.80 6.40 1.95
C ARG A 65 15.62 4.88 2.06
N ASP A 66 14.39 4.43 2.25
CA ASP A 66 14.00 3.02 2.33
C ASP A 66 14.36 2.25 1.04
N ILE A 67 14.01 2.80 -0.12
CA ILE A 67 14.28 2.19 -1.42
C ILE A 67 15.79 2.21 -1.73
N LEU A 68 16.47 3.33 -1.44
CA LEU A 68 17.91 3.44 -1.63
C LEU A 68 18.67 2.44 -0.77
N HIS A 69 18.33 2.34 0.53
CA HIS A 69 18.93 1.36 1.44
C HIS A 69 18.78 -0.07 0.92
N ARG A 70 17.56 -0.46 0.50
CA ARG A 70 17.30 -1.80 -0.03
C ARG A 70 18.13 -2.12 -1.27
N ALA A 71 18.29 -1.15 -2.18
CA ALA A 71 19.10 -1.35 -3.38
C ALA A 71 20.59 -1.49 -3.06
N VAL A 72 21.12 -0.67 -2.15
CA VAL A 72 22.53 -0.74 -1.74
C VAL A 72 22.84 -2.05 -1.01
N VAL A 73 21.96 -2.49 -0.10
CA VAL A 73 22.13 -3.78 0.59
C VAL A 73 22.06 -4.93 -0.41
N TYR A 74 21.10 -4.91 -1.34
CA TYR A 74 20.99 -5.90 -2.42
C TYR A 74 22.28 -6.01 -3.25
N GLU A 75 22.90 -4.88 -3.60
CA GLU A 75 24.18 -4.85 -4.33
C GLU A 75 25.34 -5.37 -3.48
N ALA A 76 25.35 -5.09 -2.18
CA ALA A 76 26.38 -5.57 -1.26
C ALA A 76 26.31 -7.09 -1.08
N ASP A 77 25.10 -7.62 -0.87
CA ASP A 77 24.81 -9.04 -0.74
C ASP A 77 25.23 -9.82 -2.00
N LYS A 78 24.91 -9.30 -3.18
CA LYS A 78 25.30 -9.90 -4.46
C LYS A 78 26.80 -9.87 -4.74
N ARG A 79 27.50 -8.86 -4.22
CA ARG A 79 28.96 -8.72 -4.41
C ARG A 79 29.74 -9.62 -3.45
N ARG A 80 29.10 -10.11 -2.38
CA ARG A 80 29.75 -10.97 -1.39
C ARG A 80 30.06 -12.34 -1.98
N GLN A 81 31.33 -12.74 -1.91
CA GLN A 81 31.80 -14.01 -2.47
C GLN A 81 31.27 -15.26 -1.73
N GLY A 82 31.07 -15.15 -0.41
CA GLY A 82 30.46 -16.22 0.38
C GLY A 82 31.28 -17.51 0.52
N THR A 83 32.61 -17.46 0.39
CA THR A 83 33.52 -18.63 0.37
C THR A 83 34.04 -19.07 1.74
N ALA A 84 33.64 -18.39 2.82
CA ALA A 84 34.10 -18.73 4.16
C ALA A 84 33.69 -20.16 4.54
N CYS A 85 34.67 -21.02 4.79
CA CYS A 85 34.47 -22.41 5.18
C CYS A 85 35.28 -22.73 6.45
N LYS A 86 34.60 -23.30 7.44
CA LYS A 86 35.23 -23.91 8.61
C LYS A 86 34.64 -25.31 8.82
N LYS A 87 35.41 -26.18 9.45
CA LYS A 87 35.04 -27.60 9.67
C LYS A 87 34.06 -27.71 10.83
N ASN A 88 32.94 -28.39 10.60
CA ASN A 88 32.06 -28.86 11.67
C ASN A 88 32.66 -30.14 12.28
N ARG A 89 32.10 -30.61 13.40
CA ARG A 89 32.54 -31.88 14.02
C ARG A 89 32.53 -33.08 13.06
N SER A 90 31.65 -33.08 12.06
CA SER A 90 31.58 -34.11 11.01
C SER A 90 32.78 -34.10 10.07
N ASP A 91 33.34 -32.92 9.82
CA ASP A 91 34.35 -32.69 8.79
C ASP A 91 35.78 -32.67 9.37
N VAL A 92 35.90 -32.58 10.69
CA VAL A 92 37.16 -32.70 11.40
C VAL A 92 37.64 -34.14 11.33
N ARG A 93 38.89 -34.34 10.91
CA ARG A 93 39.54 -35.65 10.87
C ARG A 93 39.75 -36.15 12.31
N GLY A 94 39.27 -37.34 12.62
CA GLY A 94 39.43 -37.96 13.94
C GLY A 94 38.61 -39.24 14.08
N SER A 95 38.75 -39.96 15.19
CA SER A 95 37.92 -41.15 15.46
C SER A 95 36.52 -40.74 15.95
N ASN A 96 35.49 -41.53 15.61
CA ASN A 96 34.15 -41.44 16.21
C ASN A 96 34.05 -42.28 17.49
N ARG A 97 35.13 -42.99 17.86
CA ARG A 97 35.18 -43.76 19.10
C ARG A 97 35.00 -42.80 20.27
N LYS A 98 34.13 -43.21 21.18
CA LYS A 98 33.95 -42.52 22.46
C LYS A 98 35.26 -42.51 23.23
N ILE A 99 35.69 -41.33 23.68
CA ILE A 99 36.98 -41.13 24.35
C ILE A 99 37.06 -41.90 25.67
N ARG A 100 35.95 -42.00 26.40
CA ARG A 100 35.89 -42.67 27.72
C ARG A 100 34.57 -43.39 27.97
N PRO A 101 34.53 -44.37 28.88
CA PRO A 101 33.30 -45.08 29.26
C PRO A 101 32.17 -44.16 29.71
N GLN A 102 30.92 -44.62 29.58
CA GLN A 102 29.73 -43.83 29.93
C GLN A 102 29.61 -43.53 31.44
N LYS A 103 30.12 -44.42 32.29
CA LYS A 103 30.12 -44.34 33.75
C LYS A 103 31.43 -44.93 34.29
N GLY A 104 31.74 -44.69 35.57
CA GLY A 104 32.90 -45.27 36.26
C GLY A 104 34.24 -44.53 36.12
N SER A 105 34.28 -43.38 35.43
CA SER A 105 35.53 -42.62 35.20
C SER A 105 35.76 -41.41 36.13
N GLY A 106 34.81 -41.10 37.02
CA GLY A 106 34.91 -39.96 37.98
C GLY A 106 34.98 -38.55 37.35
N ARG A 107 34.86 -38.44 36.02
CA ARG A 107 34.97 -37.19 35.26
C ARG A 107 33.70 -36.98 34.41
N ALA A 108 33.50 -35.77 33.88
CA ALA A 108 32.35 -35.45 33.01
C ALA A 108 32.18 -36.46 31.85
N ARG A 109 31.01 -36.62 31.22
CA ARG A 109 30.91 -37.54 30.06
C ARG A 109 31.50 -36.89 28.81
N LEU A 110 32.24 -37.64 27.99
CA LEU A 110 32.72 -37.18 26.68
C LEU A 110 32.35 -38.17 25.58
N GLY A 111 31.99 -37.61 24.43
CA GLY A 111 31.73 -38.34 23.19
C GLY A 111 33.02 -38.61 22.41
N ASP A 112 32.99 -38.31 21.11
CA ASP A 112 34.15 -38.38 20.22
C ASP A 112 35.08 -37.16 20.37
N ILE A 113 36.29 -37.29 19.81
CA ILE A 113 37.35 -36.27 19.83
C ILE A 113 37.06 -35.05 18.94
N ARG A 114 36.06 -35.11 18.07
CA ARG A 114 35.72 -34.04 17.12
C ARG A 114 34.71 -33.05 17.71
N SER A 115 34.20 -33.33 18.92
CA SER A 115 33.25 -32.50 19.63
C SER A 115 33.75 -31.05 19.79
N PRO A 116 32.90 -30.02 19.56
CA PRO A 116 33.27 -28.62 19.71
C PRO A 116 33.79 -28.24 21.11
N SER A 117 33.39 -29.00 22.13
CA SER A 117 33.83 -28.82 23.53
C SER A 117 35.28 -29.24 23.79
N ILE A 118 35.92 -29.91 22.83
CA ILE A 118 37.28 -30.45 22.95
C ILE A 118 38.25 -29.61 22.10
N ARG A 119 39.49 -29.45 22.57
CA ARG A 119 40.54 -28.79 21.78
C ARG A 119 40.79 -29.55 20.48
N GLY A 120 40.82 -28.83 19.35
CA GLY A 120 40.94 -29.43 18.02
C GLY A 120 39.63 -30.00 17.46
N GLY A 121 38.52 -29.91 18.20
CA GLY A 121 37.19 -30.23 17.71
C GLY A 121 36.65 -29.22 16.69
N GLY A 122 35.59 -29.61 15.98
CA GLY A 122 34.96 -28.76 14.97
C GLY A 122 34.10 -27.66 15.59
N LEU A 123 33.95 -26.52 14.90
CA LEU A 123 33.07 -25.43 15.36
C LEU A 123 31.59 -25.85 15.19
N ALA A 124 30.74 -25.57 16.19
CA ALA A 124 29.33 -26.02 16.17
C ALA A 124 28.50 -25.34 15.06
N HIS A 125 28.62 -24.02 14.94
CA HIS A 125 27.98 -23.22 13.88
C HIS A 125 29.06 -22.68 12.94
N ALA A 126 29.82 -23.58 12.32
CA ALA A 126 30.90 -23.15 11.45
C ALA A 126 30.35 -22.47 10.18
N PRO A 127 30.92 -21.34 9.74
CA PRO A 127 30.55 -20.74 8.47
C PRO A 127 30.82 -21.75 7.34
N LYS A 128 29.87 -21.85 6.42
CA LYS A 128 29.94 -22.68 5.22
C LYS A 128 29.85 -21.82 3.97
N PRO A 129 30.47 -22.25 2.86
CA PRO A 129 30.27 -21.61 1.57
C PRO A 129 28.77 -21.57 1.25
N ARG A 130 28.24 -20.36 1.02
CA ARG A 130 26.82 -20.16 0.76
C ARG A 130 26.59 -18.92 -0.08
N ASP A 131 25.49 -18.91 -0.80
CA ASP A 131 25.03 -17.70 -1.48
C ASP A 131 24.45 -16.71 -0.45
N PHE A 132 24.93 -15.47 -0.50
CA PHE A 132 24.42 -14.37 0.31
C PHE A 132 23.45 -13.48 -0.47
N SER A 133 23.24 -13.74 -1.76
CA SER A 133 22.44 -12.89 -2.63
C SER A 133 20.98 -12.81 -2.17
N THR A 134 20.47 -11.59 -2.05
CA THR A 134 19.06 -11.30 -1.76
C THR A 134 18.31 -10.98 -3.05
N LYS A 135 16.99 -11.18 -3.06
CA LYS A 135 16.13 -10.88 -4.23
C LYS A 135 15.52 -9.49 -4.09
N LEU A 136 15.71 -8.65 -5.11
CA LEU A 136 15.05 -7.34 -5.23
C LEU A 136 14.32 -7.25 -6.57
N PRO A 137 13.01 -6.90 -6.58
CA PRO A 137 12.28 -6.70 -7.83
C PRO A 137 12.95 -5.63 -8.69
N ARG A 138 13.13 -5.93 -9.98
CA ARG A 138 13.81 -5.04 -10.95
C ARG A 138 13.22 -3.63 -10.97
N LYS A 139 11.90 -3.51 -10.84
CA LYS A 139 11.20 -2.22 -10.77
C LYS A 139 11.58 -1.38 -9.56
N ILE A 140 11.80 -2.01 -8.41
CA ILE A 140 12.23 -1.33 -7.18
C ILE A 140 13.68 -0.86 -7.34
N TYR A 141 14.54 -1.69 -7.94
CA TYR A 141 15.93 -1.32 -8.23
C TYR A 141 16.02 -0.11 -9.19
N TYR A 142 15.23 -0.09 -10.27
CA TYR A 142 15.18 1.08 -11.17
C TYR A 142 14.55 2.31 -10.54
N LEU A 143 13.59 2.15 -9.63
CA LEU A 143 13.09 3.26 -8.83
C LEU A 143 14.18 3.80 -7.90
N ALA A 144 14.99 2.93 -7.29
CA ALA A 144 16.13 3.34 -6.46
C ALA A 144 17.15 4.15 -7.27
N MET A 145 17.52 3.69 -8.46
CA MET A 145 18.45 4.40 -9.33
C MET A 145 17.94 5.80 -9.70
N ARG A 146 16.66 5.93 -10.08
CA ARG A 146 16.04 7.25 -10.37
C ARG A 146 15.96 8.14 -9.13
N THR A 147 15.64 7.57 -7.97
CA THR A 147 15.60 8.30 -6.69
C THR A 147 16.99 8.82 -6.34
N ALA A 148 18.04 8.02 -6.57
CA ALA A 148 19.43 8.42 -6.34
C ALA A 148 19.85 9.56 -7.28
N LEU A 149 19.57 9.43 -8.58
CA LEU A 149 19.83 10.48 -9.56
C LEU A 149 19.03 11.76 -9.25
N SER A 150 17.77 11.63 -8.83
CA SER A 150 16.94 12.78 -8.45
C SER A 150 17.49 13.51 -7.22
N ALA A 151 17.96 12.77 -6.22
CA ALA A 151 18.56 13.35 -5.03
C ALA A 151 19.83 14.17 -5.38
N ARG A 152 20.64 13.68 -6.32
CA ARG A 152 21.84 14.38 -6.83
C ARG A 152 21.47 15.58 -7.69
N TYR A 153 20.47 15.43 -8.57
CA TYR A 153 19.98 16.50 -9.42
C TYR A 153 19.44 17.68 -8.61
N ASN A 154 18.59 17.41 -7.60
CA ASN A 154 18.00 18.44 -6.74
C ASN A 154 19.02 19.22 -5.92
N ARG A 155 20.22 18.67 -5.71
CA ARG A 155 21.35 19.34 -5.03
C ARG A 155 22.29 20.06 -5.99
N GLY A 156 22.03 20.02 -7.30
CA GLY A 156 22.93 20.57 -8.31
C GLY A 156 24.22 19.76 -8.48
N GLU A 157 24.26 18.52 -8.01
CA GLU A 157 25.46 17.67 -8.01
C GLU A 157 25.62 16.87 -9.32
N ILE A 158 24.62 16.89 -10.20
CA ILE A 158 24.68 16.28 -11.54
C ILE A 158 25.09 17.32 -12.57
N ILE A 159 26.17 17.02 -13.30
CA ILE A 159 26.68 17.80 -14.41
C ILE A 159 26.58 16.95 -15.68
N VAL A 160 25.85 17.44 -16.69
CA VAL A 160 25.65 16.70 -17.94
C VAL A 160 26.50 17.29 -19.05
N ILE A 161 27.27 16.44 -19.72
CA ILE A 161 28.11 16.84 -20.85
C ILE A 161 27.38 16.57 -22.17
N ASN A 162 27.39 17.54 -23.08
CA ASN A 162 26.67 17.47 -24.35
C ASN A 162 27.15 16.34 -25.27
N HIS A 163 28.46 16.15 -25.33
CA HIS A 163 29.13 15.16 -26.18
C HIS A 163 29.83 14.08 -25.33
N THR A 164 31.15 14.02 -25.43
CA THR A 164 31.97 12.90 -25.00
C THR A 164 33.07 13.38 -24.06
N PHE A 165 33.43 12.55 -23.08
CA PHE A 165 34.66 12.73 -22.31
C PHE A 165 35.90 12.42 -23.16
N GLU A 166 36.33 13.39 -23.96
CA GLU A 166 37.56 13.29 -24.74
C GLU A 166 38.66 14.12 -24.10
N LEU A 167 39.81 13.46 -23.85
CA LEU A 167 41.01 14.10 -23.35
C LEU A 167 42.13 13.92 -24.37
N PRO A 168 42.86 14.99 -24.73
CA PRO A 168 43.94 14.93 -25.71
C PRO A 168 45.16 14.15 -25.17
N THR A 169 45.27 13.99 -23.84
CA THR A 169 46.40 13.30 -23.22
C THR A 169 45.93 12.17 -22.29
N TYR A 170 46.74 11.13 -22.16
CA TYR A 170 46.54 10.03 -21.20
C TYR A 170 47.15 10.32 -19.82
N LYS A 171 47.79 11.47 -19.63
CA LYS A 171 48.57 11.81 -18.43
C LYS A 171 47.65 12.16 -17.26
N ALA A 172 47.77 11.43 -16.14
CA ALA A 172 46.99 11.68 -14.92
C ALA A 172 47.18 13.10 -14.36
N LYS A 173 48.37 13.69 -14.51
CA LYS A 173 48.66 15.07 -14.05
C LYS A 173 47.71 16.11 -14.69
N ALA A 174 47.35 15.94 -15.96
CA ALA A 174 46.40 16.83 -16.64
C ALA A 174 44.99 16.72 -16.03
N MET A 175 44.55 15.48 -15.76
CA MET A 175 43.27 15.21 -15.10
C MET A 175 43.22 15.78 -13.68
N VAL A 176 44.28 15.61 -12.89
CA VAL A 176 44.38 16.17 -11.52
C VAL A 176 44.30 17.70 -11.55
N SER A 177 45.03 18.34 -12.46
CA SER A 177 44.98 19.80 -12.63
C SER A 177 43.57 20.28 -12.94
N MET A 178 42.91 19.65 -13.92
CA MET A 178 41.53 19.95 -14.29
C MET A 178 40.55 19.74 -13.10
N MET A 179 40.70 18.64 -12.38
CA MET A 179 39.88 18.36 -11.19
C MET A 179 40.09 19.40 -10.09
N LYS A 180 41.32 19.88 -9.90
CA LYS A 180 41.62 20.93 -8.92
C LYS A 180 40.96 22.25 -9.32
N THR A 181 41.04 22.64 -10.60
CA THR A 181 40.42 23.85 -11.13
C THR A 181 38.90 23.86 -10.94
N TYR A 182 38.23 22.75 -11.27
CA TYR A 182 36.78 22.64 -11.15
C TYR A 182 36.29 22.10 -9.80
N ARG A 183 37.18 21.95 -8.82
CA ARG A 183 36.86 21.45 -7.48
C ARG A 183 36.22 20.04 -7.50
N TRP A 184 36.68 19.14 -8.35
CA TRP A 184 36.19 17.75 -8.52
C TRP A 184 37.00 16.69 -7.77
N ASN A 185 38.04 17.11 -7.07
CA ASN A 185 38.91 16.27 -6.24
C ASN A 185 38.21 15.77 -4.96
N SER A 186 38.91 14.89 -4.25
CA SER A 186 38.50 14.27 -2.97
C SER A 186 38.17 15.30 -1.89
N ASP A 187 38.85 16.45 -1.90
CA ASP A 187 38.72 17.50 -0.89
C ASP A 187 37.32 18.11 -0.88
N HIS A 188 36.59 17.95 -2.00
CA HIS A 188 35.20 18.35 -2.17
C HIS A 188 34.30 17.13 -2.41
N GLY A 189 34.55 16.00 -1.77
CA GLY A 189 33.69 14.81 -1.85
C GLY A 189 33.85 13.95 -3.11
N GLY A 190 34.76 14.33 -4.03
CA GLY A 190 35.11 13.58 -5.24
C GLY A 190 34.00 13.48 -6.30
N THR A 191 34.32 12.77 -7.39
CA THR A 191 33.48 12.77 -8.59
C THR A 191 33.28 11.38 -9.20
N VAL A 192 32.06 11.07 -9.64
CA VAL A 192 31.78 9.89 -10.48
C VAL A 192 31.62 10.30 -11.93
N PHE A 193 32.39 9.69 -12.82
CA PHE A 193 32.24 9.84 -14.27
C PHE A 193 31.46 8.67 -14.85
N ILE A 194 30.38 8.99 -15.56
CA ILE A 194 29.50 8.00 -16.19
C ILE A 194 29.59 8.15 -17.70
N MET A 195 30.21 7.16 -18.33
CA MET A 195 30.47 7.13 -19.78
C MET A 195 29.50 6.20 -20.49
N TYR A 196 29.12 6.53 -21.72
CA TYR A 196 28.36 5.61 -22.56
C TYR A 196 29.26 4.49 -23.13
N ALA A 197 30.46 4.87 -23.56
CA ALA A 197 31.48 3.96 -24.10
C ALA A 197 32.84 4.23 -23.45
N ASP A 198 33.62 3.16 -23.24
CA ASP A 198 34.94 3.25 -22.62
C ASP A 198 35.93 3.96 -23.56
N ARG A 199 36.70 4.91 -23.02
CA ARG A 199 37.80 5.55 -23.76
C ARG A 199 39.13 5.31 -23.08
N LYS A 200 40.11 4.84 -23.86
CA LYS A 200 41.45 4.47 -23.38
C LYS A 200 42.13 5.62 -22.64
N ASN A 201 42.27 6.79 -23.28
CA ASN A 201 42.94 7.94 -22.68
C ASN A 201 42.32 8.36 -21.35
N PHE A 202 40.98 8.41 -21.29
CA PHE A 202 40.26 8.77 -20.08
C PHE A 202 40.48 7.74 -18.97
N LYS A 203 40.37 6.44 -19.28
CA LYS A 203 40.57 5.33 -18.34
C LYS A 203 42.01 5.29 -17.81
N TYR A 204 43.02 5.47 -18.66
CA TYR A 204 44.42 5.54 -18.23
C TYR A 204 44.71 6.77 -17.38
N SER A 205 44.16 7.93 -17.71
CA SER A 205 44.35 9.17 -16.95
C SER A 205 43.72 9.13 -15.54
N THR A 206 42.68 8.29 -15.35
CA THR A 206 41.90 8.17 -14.10
C THR A 206 42.23 6.92 -13.28
N GLY A 207 42.92 5.94 -13.85
CA GLY A 207 43.17 4.64 -13.22
C GLY A 207 43.92 4.73 -11.89
N SER A 208 44.83 5.69 -11.74
CA SER A 208 45.57 5.93 -10.48
C SER A 208 44.87 6.91 -9.53
N LEU A 209 43.72 7.47 -9.90
CA LEU A 209 43.04 8.57 -9.18
C LEU A 209 41.85 8.10 -8.32
N GLY A 210 41.88 6.86 -7.82
CA GLY A 210 40.75 6.25 -7.10
C GLY A 210 40.24 7.03 -5.87
N ALA A 211 41.11 7.82 -5.22
CA ALA A 211 40.69 8.70 -4.12
C ALA A 211 39.76 9.83 -4.60
N HIS A 212 40.08 10.43 -5.75
CA HIS A 212 39.39 11.59 -6.29
C HIS A 212 38.18 11.21 -7.15
N CYS A 213 38.27 10.14 -7.95
CA CYS A 213 37.23 9.80 -8.90
C CYS A 213 36.93 8.30 -9.04
N ILE A 214 35.71 8.02 -9.47
CA ILE A 214 35.25 6.69 -9.90
C ILE A 214 34.78 6.80 -11.34
N VAL A 215 35.25 5.93 -12.22
CA VAL A 215 34.79 5.88 -13.62
C VAL A 215 33.97 4.62 -13.84
N ARG A 216 32.77 4.77 -14.39
CA ARG A 216 31.86 3.65 -14.71
C ARG A 216 31.31 3.79 -16.12
N ASN A 217 31.21 2.65 -16.79
CA ASN A 217 30.35 2.54 -17.95
C ASN A 217 28.88 2.55 -17.49
N VAL A 218 27.99 3.16 -18.28
CA VAL A 218 26.55 3.21 -17.97
C VAL A 218 25.93 1.81 -17.75
N LYS A 219 26.47 0.77 -18.40
CA LYS A 219 26.00 -0.62 -18.25
C LYS A 219 26.36 -1.25 -16.91
N GLU A 220 27.45 -0.81 -16.30
CA GLU A 220 28.00 -1.34 -15.04
C GLU A 220 27.64 -0.46 -13.83
N LEU A 221 26.88 0.61 -14.06
CA LEU A 221 26.52 1.58 -13.03
C LEU A 221 25.64 0.94 -11.95
N SER A 222 26.09 1.06 -10.70
CA SER A 222 25.34 0.65 -9.51
C SER A 222 24.74 1.84 -8.77
N VAL A 223 23.68 1.61 -8.00
CA VAL A 223 23.06 2.65 -7.14
C VAL A 223 24.07 3.10 -6.08
N LYS A 224 24.91 2.19 -5.57
CA LYS A 224 26.01 2.54 -4.67
C LYS A 224 26.98 3.52 -5.31
N ASP A 225 27.38 3.33 -6.58
CA ASP A 225 28.33 4.23 -7.25
C ASP A 225 27.79 5.67 -7.31
N VAL A 226 26.51 5.84 -7.65
CA VAL A 226 25.81 7.15 -7.71
C VAL A 226 25.79 7.88 -6.35
N LEU A 227 25.80 7.13 -5.25
CA LEU A 227 25.74 7.68 -3.90
C LEU A 227 27.12 7.84 -3.25
N MET A 228 28.18 7.27 -3.82
CA MET A 228 29.48 7.15 -3.15
C MET A 228 30.31 8.45 -3.14
N LYS A 229 30.23 9.24 -4.21
CA LYS A 229 30.89 10.55 -4.31
C LYS A 229 29.84 11.65 -4.39
N GLU A 230 30.27 12.89 -4.13
CA GLU A 230 29.38 14.04 -4.06
C GLU A 230 28.84 14.44 -5.43
N ARG A 231 29.72 14.56 -6.44
CA ARG A 231 29.34 14.98 -7.80
C ARG A 231 29.28 13.83 -8.79
N ILE A 232 28.40 13.98 -9.77
CA ILE A 232 28.25 13.06 -10.89
C ILE A 232 28.41 13.85 -12.18
N ILE A 233 29.32 13.41 -13.04
CA ILE A 233 29.49 13.95 -14.37
C ILE A 233 29.12 12.84 -15.35
N VAL A 234 28.10 13.09 -16.17
CA VAL A 234 27.51 12.07 -17.05
C VAL A 234 27.43 12.57 -18.48
N GLU A 235 27.74 11.72 -19.44
CA GLU A 235 27.51 12.02 -20.86
C GLU A 235 26.01 12.07 -21.15
N ARG A 236 25.59 13.01 -22.01
CA ARG A 236 24.19 13.11 -22.45
C ARG A 236 23.63 11.77 -22.94
N LYS A 237 24.39 11.06 -23.78
CA LYS A 237 24.02 9.73 -24.30
C LYS A 237 23.86 8.67 -23.19
N ALA A 238 24.70 8.72 -22.15
CA ALA A 238 24.59 7.81 -21.02
C ALA A 238 23.33 8.09 -20.19
N LEU A 239 23.02 9.38 -19.97
CA LEU A 239 21.82 9.79 -19.25
C LEU A 239 20.53 9.42 -19.99
N GLU A 240 20.50 9.62 -21.32
CA GLU A 240 19.42 9.17 -22.21
C GLU A 240 19.22 7.66 -22.16
N TRP A 241 20.30 6.89 -22.16
CA TRP A 241 20.22 5.44 -22.07
C TRP A 241 19.63 4.97 -20.73
N LEU A 242 19.98 5.64 -19.62
CA LEU A 242 19.40 5.38 -18.30
C LEU A 242 17.91 5.71 -18.27
N GLU A 243 17.51 6.83 -18.89
CA GLU A 243 16.11 7.20 -19.06
C GLU A 243 15.35 6.08 -19.79
N GLU A 244 15.79 5.71 -20.99
CA GLU A 244 15.11 4.70 -21.81
C GLU A 244 14.97 3.34 -21.08
N LYS A 245 16.05 2.89 -20.43
CA LYS A 245 16.08 1.61 -19.73
C LYS A 245 15.16 1.58 -18.51
N HIS A 246 15.10 2.67 -17.74
CA HIS A 246 14.24 2.75 -16.56
C HIS A 246 12.77 3.03 -16.90
N PHE A 247 12.48 3.66 -18.06
CA PHE A 247 11.11 3.99 -18.49
C PHE A 247 10.40 2.90 -19.30
N LYS A 248 11.09 2.08 -20.10
CA LYS A 248 10.47 1.01 -20.91
C LYS A 248 9.57 0.07 -20.08
N GLU A 249 9.94 -0.22 -18.84
CA GLU A 249 9.14 -1.08 -17.94
C GLU A 249 7.93 -0.38 -17.28
N CYS A 250 7.95 0.94 -17.14
CA CYS A 250 6.78 1.71 -16.71
C CYS A 250 5.70 1.77 -17.80
N ILE A 251 6.10 1.77 -19.08
CA ILE A 251 5.21 1.91 -20.24
C ILE A 251 4.47 0.60 -20.57
N GLN A 252 5.07 -0.57 -20.35
CA GLN A 252 4.44 -1.85 -20.68
C GLN A 252 3.10 -2.10 -19.96
N LYS A 253 2.90 -1.56 -18.75
CA LYS A 253 1.61 -1.59 -18.03
C LYS A 253 0.62 -0.53 -18.52
N ARG A 254 1.11 0.61 -19.00
CA ARG A 254 0.26 1.68 -19.56
C ARG A 254 -0.23 1.30 -20.96
N LYS A 255 0.60 0.68 -21.80
CA LYS A 255 0.17 0.16 -23.11
C LYS A 255 -0.89 -0.94 -22.99
N SER A 256 -0.76 -1.86 -22.02
CA SER A 256 -1.79 -2.88 -21.77
C SER A 256 -3.10 -2.27 -21.28
N ASN A 257 -3.04 -1.28 -20.38
CA ASN A 257 -4.22 -0.59 -19.89
C ASN A 257 -4.87 0.32 -20.95
N LEU A 258 -4.07 0.98 -21.80
CA LEU A 258 -4.58 1.80 -22.90
C LEU A 258 -5.18 0.94 -24.02
N TYR A 259 -4.62 -0.25 -24.31
CA TYR A 259 -5.23 -1.20 -25.25
C TYR A 259 -6.59 -1.70 -24.74
N ILE A 260 -6.71 -1.97 -23.43
CA ILE A 260 -8.00 -2.30 -22.80
C ILE A 260 -8.97 -1.11 -22.90
N GLN A 261 -8.48 0.11 -22.69
CA GLN A 261 -9.31 1.32 -22.76
C GLN A 261 -9.77 1.66 -24.19
N ILE A 262 -8.90 1.47 -25.19
CA ILE A 262 -9.21 1.68 -26.62
C ILE A 262 -10.15 0.57 -27.11
N ALA A 263 -9.91 -0.69 -26.75
CA ALA A 263 -10.83 -1.80 -27.06
C ALA A 263 -12.23 -1.61 -26.45
N ASN A 264 -12.31 -0.99 -25.28
CA ASN A 264 -13.58 -0.64 -24.62
C ASN A 264 -14.27 0.60 -25.22
N ILE A 265 -13.54 1.42 -26.00
CA ILE A 265 -14.09 2.59 -26.71
C ILE A 265 -14.55 2.18 -28.11
N THR A 266 -13.79 1.36 -28.83
CA THR A 266 -14.18 0.84 -30.16
C THR A 266 -15.36 -0.13 -30.09
N SER A 267 -15.53 -0.87 -28.99
CA SER A 267 -16.72 -1.72 -28.79
C SER A 267 -18.01 -0.93 -28.47
N LYS A 268 -17.92 0.37 -28.19
CA LYS A 268 -19.08 1.25 -27.95
C LYS A 268 -19.56 1.98 -29.20
N SER A 269 -18.77 2.08 -30.27
CA SER A 269 -19.11 2.82 -31.48
C SER A 269 -19.71 1.95 -32.59
N ASP A 270 -19.57 0.62 -32.52
CA ASP A 270 -19.85 -0.27 -33.67
C ASP A 270 -21.15 -1.09 -33.52
N GLN A 271 -22.00 -0.77 -32.53
CA GLN A 271 -23.32 -1.40 -32.38
C GLN A 271 -24.44 -0.58 -33.04
N SER A 272 -24.33 -0.40 -34.35
CA SER A 272 -25.48 -0.14 -35.21
C SER A 272 -25.08 -0.45 -36.65
N LEU A 273 -25.30 -1.68 -37.11
CA LEU A 273 -25.60 -2.06 -38.50
C LEU A 273 -25.51 -3.59 -38.69
N SER A 274 -26.41 -4.08 -39.55
CA SER A 274 -26.54 -5.41 -40.17
C SER A 274 -27.14 -6.57 -39.35
N LYS A 275 -28.34 -6.93 -39.82
CA LYS A 275 -29.09 -8.19 -39.63
C LYS A 275 -28.51 -9.29 -40.53
N GLU A 276 -29.02 -10.51 -40.28
CA GLU A 276 -28.97 -11.74 -41.11
C GLU A 276 -27.60 -12.45 -41.12
N SER A 277 -27.45 -13.77 -40.99
CA SER A 277 -28.31 -14.93 -41.21
C SER A 277 -27.59 -16.17 -40.63
N GLY A 278 -28.24 -17.33 -40.56
CA GLY A 278 -27.54 -18.62 -40.63
C GLY A 278 -27.76 -19.59 -39.48
N ILE A 279 -28.81 -20.39 -39.65
CA ILE A 279 -29.07 -21.67 -38.98
C ILE A 279 -27.87 -22.61 -39.16
N LEU A 280 -27.46 -23.33 -38.10
CA LEU A 280 -27.07 -24.74 -38.23
C LEU A 280 -27.20 -25.46 -36.88
N SER A 281 -28.20 -26.33 -36.83
CA SER A 281 -28.43 -27.36 -35.81
C SER A 281 -27.36 -28.45 -35.87
N LEU A 282 -26.90 -28.93 -34.71
CA LEU A 282 -26.46 -30.32 -34.54
C LEU A 282 -26.83 -30.75 -33.10
N GLN A 283 -27.81 -31.65 -33.04
CA GLN A 283 -28.23 -32.37 -31.84
C GLN A 283 -27.11 -33.29 -31.35
N GLN A 284 -26.97 -33.41 -30.02
CA GLN A 284 -26.75 -34.69 -29.37
C GLN A 284 -27.13 -34.60 -27.89
N ASP A 285 -28.10 -35.44 -27.53
CA ASP A 285 -28.79 -35.53 -26.24
C ASP A 285 -27.92 -36.11 -25.12
N SER A 286 -28.17 -35.68 -23.88
CA SER A 286 -28.55 -36.58 -22.77
C SER A 286 -28.77 -35.83 -21.44
N HIS A 287 -30.05 -35.69 -21.09
CA HIS A 287 -30.66 -35.63 -19.76
C HIS A 287 -29.89 -35.06 -18.55
N VAL A 288 -30.22 -33.83 -18.15
CA VAL A 288 -30.20 -33.39 -16.74
C VAL A 288 -31.36 -32.44 -16.46
N PHE A 289 -32.30 -32.90 -15.61
CA PHE A 289 -33.29 -32.18 -14.80
C PHE A 289 -33.54 -30.69 -15.12
N GLU A 290 -34.69 -30.40 -15.73
CA GLU A 290 -35.30 -29.07 -15.76
C GLU A 290 -35.67 -28.64 -14.33
N ILE A 291 -35.05 -27.55 -13.85
CA ILE A 291 -35.60 -26.72 -12.80
C ILE A 291 -36.19 -25.50 -13.52
N GLU A 292 -37.50 -25.36 -13.44
CA GLU A 292 -38.29 -24.24 -13.95
C GLU A 292 -37.67 -22.91 -13.48
N ASN A 293 -37.15 -22.12 -14.43
CA ASN A 293 -36.70 -20.76 -14.17
C ASN A 293 -37.85 -19.80 -14.45
N GLU A 294 -38.71 -19.59 -13.46
CA GLU A 294 -39.62 -18.45 -13.45
C GLU A 294 -38.86 -17.13 -13.27
N ASN A 295 -39.01 -16.26 -14.27
CA ASN A 295 -38.97 -14.80 -14.22
C ASN A 295 -38.10 -14.12 -13.14
N LYS A 296 -36.87 -13.76 -13.53
CA LYS A 296 -36.15 -12.61 -12.92
C LYS A 296 -35.60 -11.71 -14.01
N GLU A 297 -36.29 -10.60 -14.25
CA GLU A 297 -35.67 -9.39 -14.80
C GLU A 297 -34.40 -9.10 -14.00
N LYS A 298 -33.24 -9.18 -14.66
CA LYS A 298 -31.94 -8.94 -14.03
C LYS A 298 -31.84 -7.48 -13.61
N LYS A 299 -32.04 -7.18 -12.33
CA LYS A 299 -31.76 -5.86 -11.72
C LYS A 299 -30.24 -5.62 -11.52
N TYR A 300 -29.43 -6.10 -12.49
CA TYR A 300 -27.95 -6.24 -12.63
C TYR A 300 -27.29 -7.46 -11.94
N PRO A 301 -26.42 -8.19 -12.69
CA PRO A 301 -24.99 -7.90 -12.72
C PRO A 301 -24.45 -7.61 -14.13
N ARG A 302 -23.51 -6.67 -14.22
CA ARG A 302 -23.00 -6.07 -15.47
C ARG A 302 -21.89 -6.87 -16.16
N LEU A 303 -21.41 -7.94 -15.54
CA LEU A 303 -20.22 -8.68 -15.98
C LEU A 303 -20.53 -10.16 -16.15
N THR A 304 -20.29 -10.67 -17.36
CA THR A 304 -20.44 -12.09 -17.67
C THR A 304 -19.12 -12.81 -17.40
N TYR A 305 -19.16 -13.87 -16.59
CA TYR A 305 -18.01 -14.74 -16.42
C TYR A 305 -17.84 -15.61 -17.68
N PHE A 306 -16.69 -15.47 -18.35
CA PHE A 306 -16.32 -16.31 -19.48
C PHE A 306 -15.36 -17.40 -19.00
N SER A 307 -15.89 -18.61 -18.79
CA SER A 307 -15.05 -19.78 -18.56
C SER A 307 -14.33 -20.20 -19.84
N PRO A 308 -13.14 -20.82 -19.75
CA PRO A 308 -12.56 -21.55 -20.87
C PRO A 308 -13.58 -22.53 -21.45
N LYS A 309 -13.58 -22.73 -22.77
CA LYS A 309 -14.39 -23.79 -23.39
C LYS A 309 -13.94 -25.14 -22.84
N LEU A 310 -14.90 -26.00 -22.51
CA LEU A 310 -14.62 -27.37 -22.07
C LEU A 310 -13.81 -28.12 -23.13
N GLY A 311 -12.84 -28.92 -22.70
CA GLY A 311 -11.94 -29.68 -23.56
C GLY A 311 -10.66 -28.94 -23.97
N VAL A 312 -10.59 -27.61 -23.79
CA VAL A 312 -9.37 -26.82 -24.07
C VAL A 312 -8.28 -27.10 -23.03
N ASN A 313 -8.67 -27.31 -21.77
CA ASN A 313 -7.74 -27.65 -20.70
C ASN A 313 -8.32 -28.78 -19.83
N LYS A 314 -7.87 -30.00 -20.10
CA LYS A 314 -8.33 -31.21 -19.38
C LYS A 314 -8.19 -31.10 -17.86
N ALA A 315 -7.12 -30.47 -17.37
CA ALA A 315 -6.90 -30.30 -15.93
C ALA A 315 -7.93 -29.34 -15.30
N TYR A 316 -8.37 -28.32 -16.05
CA TYR A 316 -9.43 -27.42 -15.60
C TYR A 316 -10.78 -28.14 -15.55
N ASP A 317 -11.09 -28.95 -16.56
CA ASP A 317 -12.32 -29.72 -16.62
C ASP A 317 -12.41 -30.77 -15.51
N GLU A 318 -11.31 -31.48 -15.23
CA GLU A 318 -11.22 -32.41 -14.10
C GLU A 318 -11.37 -31.69 -12.75
N ALA A 319 -10.76 -30.51 -12.59
CA ALA A 319 -10.92 -29.71 -11.38
C ALA A 319 -12.38 -29.28 -11.17
N LEU A 320 -13.09 -28.88 -12.23
CA LEU A 320 -14.52 -28.54 -12.14
C LEU A 320 -15.36 -29.74 -11.68
N LYS A 321 -15.08 -30.96 -12.17
CA LYS A 321 -15.76 -32.17 -11.72
C LYS A 321 -15.55 -32.43 -10.23
N VAL A 322 -14.33 -32.23 -9.73
CA VAL A 322 -14.01 -32.39 -8.29
C VAL A 322 -14.76 -31.35 -7.45
N ILE A 323 -14.78 -30.09 -7.89
CA ILE A 323 -15.48 -29.00 -7.19
C ILE A 323 -16.98 -29.28 -7.15
N GLU A 324 -17.57 -29.71 -8.27
CA GLU A 324 -19.00 -30.02 -8.35
C GLU A 324 -19.39 -31.21 -7.46
N ALA A 325 -18.56 -32.26 -7.42
CA ALA A 325 -18.78 -33.40 -6.54
C ALA A 325 -18.74 -33.00 -5.05
N ASP A 326 -17.77 -32.18 -4.64
CA ASP A 326 -17.68 -31.64 -3.27
C ASP A 326 -18.91 -30.77 -2.95
N ARG A 327 -19.31 -29.89 -3.88
CA ARG A 327 -20.49 -29.02 -3.74
C ARG A 327 -21.77 -29.82 -3.51
N ILE A 328 -22.00 -30.87 -4.30
CA ILE A 328 -23.15 -31.79 -4.13
C ILE A 328 -23.12 -32.45 -2.75
N GLU A 329 -21.95 -32.89 -2.28
CA GLU A 329 -21.79 -33.46 -0.95
C GLU A 329 -22.12 -32.45 0.17
N LYS A 330 -21.66 -31.19 0.04
CA LYS A 330 -21.99 -30.13 0.99
C LYS A 330 -23.48 -29.81 0.99
N HIS A 331 -24.13 -29.72 -0.17
CA HIS A 331 -25.59 -29.51 -0.24
C HIS A 331 -26.38 -30.65 0.41
N LYS A 332 -25.94 -31.91 0.25
CA LYS A 332 -26.54 -33.05 0.97
C LYS A 332 -26.41 -32.88 2.49
N LYS A 333 -25.25 -32.43 2.99
CA LYS A 333 -25.03 -32.14 4.42
C LYS A 333 -25.90 -30.98 4.91
N ILE A 334 -25.99 -29.89 4.14
CA ILE A 334 -26.83 -28.72 4.44
C ILE A 334 -28.29 -29.15 4.60
N LYS A 335 -28.84 -29.93 3.66
CA LYS A 335 -30.22 -30.45 3.75
C LYS A 335 -30.46 -31.26 5.03
N LYS A 336 -29.54 -32.17 5.36
CA LYS A 336 -29.62 -32.98 6.59
C LYS A 336 -29.62 -32.12 7.86
N ILE A 337 -28.79 -31.08 7.92
CA ILE A 337 -28.67 -30.20 9.09
C ILE A 337 -29.88 -29.28 9.21
N LYS A 338 -30.40 -28.73 8.11
CA LYS A 338 -31.65 -27.94 8.11
C LYS A 338 -32.79 -28.74 8.72
N LEU A 339 -32.99 -29.97 8.25
CA LEU A 339 -34.00 -30.89 8.80
C LEU A 339 -33.78 -31.20 10.29
N LYS A 340 -32.51 -31.35 10.73
CA LYS A 340 -32.19 -31.57 12.14
C LYS A 340 -32.56 -30.37 13.00
N ILE A 341 -32.20 -29.15 12.56
CA ILE A 341 -32.55 -27.90 13.25
C ILE A 341 -34.07 -27.75 13.32
N GLU A 342 -34.80 -27.99 12.22
CA GLU A 342 -36.27 -27.91 12.19
C GLU A 342 -36.94 -28.90 13.14
N ARG A 343 -36.45 -30.14 13.23
CA ARG A 343 -36.96 -31.14 14.18
C ARG A 343 -36.71 -30.72 15.63
N MET A 344 -35.50 -30.23 15.93
CA MET A 344 -35.16 -29.76 17.28
C MET A 344 -35.98 -28.54 17.68
N MET A 345 -36.27 -27.61 16.77
CA MET A 345 -37.10 -26.44 17.04
C MET A 345 -38.58 -26.77 17.24
N LYS A 346 -39.08 -27.91 16.71
CA LYS A 346 -40.47 -28.36 16.90
C LYS A 346 -40.71 -29.05 18.26
N ASN A 347 -39.67 -29.62 18.87
CA ASN A 347 -39.77 -30.22 20.19
C ASN A 347 -39.87 -29.09 21.24
N LYS A 348 -40.97 -29.06 22.01
CA LYS A 348 -41.27 -27.99 22.98
C LYS A 348 -40.49 -28.07 24.30
N ASP A 349 -39.77 -29.16 24.56
CA ASP A 349 -38.93 -29.30 25.76
C ASP A 349 -37.60 -28.56 25.57
N SER A 350 -37.62 -27.24 25.79
CA SER A 350 -36.44 -26.37 25.71
C SER A 350 -35.58 -26.52 26.97
N THR A 351 -34.59 -27.42 26.91
CA THR A 351 -33.49 -27.43 27.89
C THR A 351 -32.38 -26.50 27.40
N LYS A 352 -31.63 -25.87 28.32
CA LYS A 352 -30.52 -24.98 27.95
C LYS A 352 -29.51 -25.65 27.00
N ASP A 353 -29.25 -26.94 27.19
CA ASP A 353 -28.37 -27.75 26.34
C ASP A 353 -28.90 -27.88 24.91
N THR A 354 -30.23 -27.98 24.73
CA THR A 354 -30.83 -28.03 23.38
C THR A 354 -30.71 -26.70 22.63
N GLU A 355 -30.77 -25.56 23.33
CA GLU A 355 -30.58 -24.24 22.72
C GLU A 355 -29.13 -24.02 22.26
N GLU A 356 -28.15 -24.41 23.09
CA GLU A 356 -26.73 -24.36 22.73
C GLU A 356 -26.43 -25.26 21.52
N GLN A 357 -26.98 -26.46 21.48
CA GLN A 357 -26.87 -27.35 20.32
C GLN A 357 -27.46 -26.74 19.05
N ILE A 358 -28.61 -26.06 19.14
CA ILE A 358 -29.22 -25.37 17.99
C ILE A 358 -28.31 -24.23 17.50
N ILE A 359 -27.71 -23.47 18.41
CA ILE A 359 -26.78 -22.39 18.08
C ILE A 359 -25.56 -22.94 17.31
N ASP A 360 -24.98 -24.05 17.78
CA ASP A 360 -23.82 -24.65 17.13
C ASP A 360 -24.15 -25.28 15.78
N LEU A 361 -25.34 -25.92 15.66
CA LEU A 361 -25.83 -26.39 14.38
C LEU A 361 -26.05 -25.26 13.38
N LYS A 362 -26.55 -24.10 13.82
CA LYS A 362 -26.70 -22.90 12.97
C LYS A 362 -25.34 -22.34 12.53
N LYS A 363 -24.33 -22.32 13.40
CA LYS A 363 -22.95 -21.94 13.02
C LYS A 363 -22.39 -22.90 11.98
N TYR A 364 -22.55 -24.20 12.19
CA TYR A 364 -22.06 -25.22 11.27
C TYR A 364 -22.78 -25.18 9.91
N LEU A 365 -24.10 -24.92 9.91
CA LEU A 365 -24.88 -24.68 8.70
C LEU A 365 -24.28 -23.52 7.88
N SER A 366 -24.04 -22.38 8.52
CA SER A 366 -23.47 -21.20 7.86
C SER A 366 -22.08 -21.49 7.28
N GLN A 367 -21.25 -22.26 7.99
CA GLN A 367 -19.95 -22.71 7.48
C GLN A 367 -20.08 -23.61 6.25
N LEU A 368 -21.01 -24.56 6.25
CA LEU A 368 -21.24 -25.44 5.10
C LEU A 368 -21.76 -24.69 3.88
N GLU A 369 -22.64 -23.72 4.06
CA GLU A 369 -23.12 -22.85 2.98
C GLU A 369 -21.96 -22.07 2.34
N ILE A 370 -21.01 -21.59 3.13
CA ILE A 370 -19.78 -20.95 2.62
C ILE A 370 -18.89 -21.97 1.89
N LEU A 371 -18.66 -23.14 2.49
CA LEU A 371 -17.76 -24.17 1.93
C LEU A 371 -18.27 -24.76 0.61
N ALA A 372 -19.58 -24.82 0.40
CA ALA A 372 -20.18 -25.29 -0.85
C ALA A 372 -19.76 -24.42 -2.05
N ASP A 373 -19.62 -23.11 -1.83
CA ASP A 373 -19.46 -22.11 -2.88
C ASP A 373 -18.03 -21.51 -2.94
N ILE A 374 -17.18 -21.77 -1.94
CA ILE A 374 -15.84 -21.13 -1.81
C ILE A 374 -14.86 -21.42 -2.95
N ASN A 375 -15.03 -22.57 -3.61
CA ASN A 375 -14.17 -23.03 -4.68
C ASN A 375 -14.79 -22.80 -6.08
N ASP A 376 -16.00 -22.23 -6.15
CA ASP A 376 -16.63 -21.89 -7.41
C ASP A 376 -15.82 -20.78 -8.13
N PRO A 377 -15.35 -21.04 -9.36
CA PRO A 377 -14.50 -20.09 -10.08
C PRO A 377 -15.25 -18.81 -10.47
N GLU A 378 -16.56 -18.88 -10.73
CA GLU A 378 -17.38 -17.72 -11.06
C GLU A 378 -17.50 -16.80 -9.85
N ILE A 379 -17.78 -17.36 -8.67
CA ILE A 379 -17.89 -16.59 -7.42
C ILE A 379 -16.57 -15.88 -7.10
N ARG A 380 -15.44 -16.57 -7.23
CA ARG A 380 -14.11 -15.96 -7.03
C ARG A 380 -13.82 -14.87 -8.06
N TRP A 381 -14.22 -15.09 -9.31
CA TRP A 381 -14.06 -14.11 -10.36
C TRP A 381 -14.90 -12.86 -10.09
N ARG A 382 -16.19 -13.01 -9.76
CA ARG A 382 -17.12 -11.92 -9.43
C ARG A 382 -16.62 -11.08 -8.24
N PHE A 383 -16.20 -11.74 -7.16
CA PHE A 383 -15.60 -11.06 -6.01
C PHE A 383 -14.35 -10.25 -6.38
N LYS A 384 -13.48 -10.79 -7.24
CA LYS A 384 -12.27 -10.09 -7.70
C LYS A 384 -12.57 -8.85 -8.55
N HIS A 385 -13.71 -8.81 -9.22
CA HIS A 385 -14.15 -7.69 -10.05
C HIS A 385 -15.13 -6.74 -9.34
N ASN A 386 -15.31 -6.89 -8.02
CA ASN A 386 -16.25 -6.11 -7.20
C ASN A 386 -17.72 -6.19 -7.69
N ASP A 387 -18.10 -7.27 -8.38
CA ASP A 387 -19.50 -7.60 -8.70
C ASP A 387 -20.03 -8.53 -7.62
N VAL A 388 -20.51 -7.96 -6.52
CA VAL A 388 -20.71 -8.68 -5.26
C VAL A 388 -22.10 -8.40 -4.70
N ASP A 389 -22.81 -9.47 -4.31
CA ASP A 389 -24.05 -9.38 -3.53
C ASP A 389 -23.79 -9.79 -2.09
N MET A 390 -23.73 -8.81 -1.20
CA MET A 390 -23.46 -9.02 0.22
C MET A 390 -24.63 -9.68 0.98
N SER A 391 -25.79 -9.88 0.36
CA SER A 391 -26.85 -10.72 0.95
C SER A 391 -26.42 -12.19 1.02
N ILE A 392 -25.54 -12.62 0.12
CA ILE A 392 -25.07 -14.00 0.00
C ILE A 392 -23.92 -14.26 1.00
N PRO A 393 -23.98 -15.36 1.80
CA PRO A 393 -22.97 -15.66 2.82
C PRO A 393 -21.52 -15.72 2.32
N ILE A 394 -21.28 -16.33 1.15
CA ILE A 394 -19.92 -16.50 0.62
C ILE A 394 -19.22 -15.17 0.35
N TYR A 395 -19.95 -14.20 -0.21
CA TYR A 395 -19.39 -12.89 -0.51
C TYR A 395 -19.05 -12.10 0.74
N ARG A 396 -19.90 -12.15 1.77
CA ARG A 396 -19.58 -11.59 3.10
C ARG A 396 -18.35 -12.21 3.70
N TYR A 397 -18.24 -13.53 3.64
CA TYR A 397 -17.05 -14.25 4.12
C TYR A 397 -15.80 -13.82 3.37
N LEU A 398 -15.83 -13.75 2.03
CA LEU A 398 -14.69 -13.30 1.23
C LEU A 398 -14.33 -11.84 1.52
N ALA A 399 -15.30 -10.96 1.73
CA ALA A 399 -15.11 -9.57 2.15
C ALA A 399 -14.43 -9.50 3.52
N GLN A 400 -14.92 -10.26 4.50
CA GLN A 400 -14.32 -10.35 5.83
C GLN A 400 -12.87 -10.86 5.77
N GLN A 401 -12.59 -11.88 4.96
CA GLN A 401 -11.23 -12.39 4.75
C GLN A 401 -10.32 -11.35 4.07
N ARG A 402 -10.85 -10.55 3.14
CA ARG A 402 -10.11 -9.44 2.51
C ARG A 402 -9.77 -8.35 3.54
N TRP A 403 -10.71 -7.99 4.40
CA TRP A 403 -10.51 -7.04 5.51
C TRP A 403 -9.47 -7.55 6.53
N MET A 404 -9.57 -8.82 6.94
CA MET A 404 -8.66 -9.45 7.90
C MET A 404 -7.20 -9.50 7.44
N LYS A 405 -6.94 -9.50 6.12
CA LYS A 405 -5.58 -9.63 5.58
C LYS A 405 -4.68 -8.42 5.82
N LYS A 406 -5.16 -7.21 5.54
CA LYS A 406 -4.33 -6.00 5.61
C LYS A 406 -5.05 -4.84 6.33
N PRO A 407 -6.28 -4.45 5.95
CA PRO A 407 -6.98 -3.36 6.64
C PRO A 407 -7.10 -3.57 8.16
N TYR A 408 -7.51 -4.76 8.60
CA TYR A 408 -7.64 -5.11 10.01
C TYR A 408 -6.31 -4.96 10.77
N HIS A 409 -5.22 -5.52 10.23
CA HIS A 409 -3.91 -5.43 10.88
C HIS A 409 -3.36 -4.00 10.90
N LEU A 410 -3.62 -3.19 9.87
CA LEU A 410 -3.28 -1.78 9.86
C LEU A 410 -4.05 -1.02 10.94
N LEU A 411 -5.36 -1.26 11.06
CA LEU A 411 -6.20 -0.67 12.10
C LEU A 411 -5.68 -1.02 13.50
N MET A 412 -5.47 -2.31 13.78
CA MET A 412 -4.97 -2.77 15.08
C MET A 412 -3.59 -2.19 15.40
N GLN A 413 -2.66 -2.18 14.42
CA GLN A 413 -1.35 -1.56 14.59
C GLN A 413 -1.46 -0.07 14.97
N ARG A 414 -2.38 0.67 14.33
CA ARG A 414 -2.57 2.09 14.59
C ARG A 414 -3.19 2.36 15.96
N ILE A 415 -4.18 1.56 16.34
CA ILE A 415 -4.81 1.61 17.67
C ILE A 415 -3.77 1.44 18.77
N GLU A 416 -2.91 0.42 18.64
CA GLU A 416 -1.85 0.13 19.62
C GLU A 416 -0.76 1.22 19.63
N GLN A 417 -0.26 1.63 18.46
CA GLN A 417 0.80 2.64 18.35
C GLN A 417 0.39 4.02 18.86
N MET A 418 -0.90 4.36 18.75
CA MET A 418 -1.43 5.67 19.11
C MET A 418 -2.22 5.63 20.42
N TYR A 419 -2.12 4.53 21.18
CA TYR A 419 -2.77 4.32 22.48
C TYR A 419 -4.28 4.61 22.48
N VAL A 420 -4.96 4.45 21.34
CA VAL A 420 -6.42 4.69 21.25
C VAL A 420 -7.15 3.70 22.14
N ILE A 421 -6.68 2.45 22.20
CA ILE A 421 -7.04 1.49 23.25
C ILE A 421 -5.79 1.34 24.13
N PRO A 422 -5.88 1.52 25.46
CA PRO A 422 -7.10 1.48 26.27
C PRO A 422 -7.83 2.81 26.52
N ASP A 423 -7.33 3.96 26.03
CA ASP A 423 -7.87 5.28 26.42
C ASP A 423 -9.35 5.49 26.03
N ALA A 424 -9.75 5.03 24.86
CA ALA A 424 -11.09 5.22 24.31
C ALA A 424 -12.14 4.26 24.88
N TYR A 425 -11.73 3.03 25.14
CA TYR A 425 -12.62 1.94 25.54
C TYR A 425 -11.80 0.73 26.03
N GLU A 426 -12.46 -0.18 26.71
CA GLU A 426 -11.90 -1.48 27.08
C GLU A 426 -11.39 -2.25 25.85
N ARG A 427 -10.39 -3.12 26.04
CA ARG A 427 -9.81 -3.91 24.95
C ARG A 427 -10.85 -4.84 24.34
N PHE A 428 -11.07 -4.72 23.04
CA PHE A 428 -11.96 -5.60 22.28
C PHE A 428 -11.36 -5.96 20.91
N LYS A 429 -11.96 -6.96 20.27
CA LYS A 429 -11.62 -7.35 18.90
C LYS A 429 -12.66 -6.81 17.93
N PRO A 430 -12.31 -5.91 17.00
CA PRO A 430 -13.24 -5.44 15.98
C PRO A 430 -13.80 -6.62 15.16
N THR A 431 -15.12 -6.65 15.00
CA THR A 431 -15.85 -7.64 14.20
C THR A 431 -16.45 -7.04 12.94
N ALA A 432 -16.61 -5.72 12.89
CA ALA A 432 -17.08 -4.96 11.74
C ALA A 432 -15.96 -4.06 11.19
N GLU A 433 -15.92 -3.91 9.86
CA GLU A 433 -15.07 -2.92 9.20
C GLU A 433 -15.80 -1.58 9.18
N VAL A 434 -15.09 -0.52 9.58
CA VAL A 434 -15.60 0.86 9.59
C VAL A 434 -14.71 1.66 8.66
N LEU A 435 -15.29 2.25 7.62
CA LEU A 435 -14.59 3.11 6.68
C LEU A 435 -15.11 4.54 6.84
N LEU A 436 -14.18 5.50 6.87
CA LEU A 436 -14.50 6.92 6.88
C LEU A 436 -14.07 7.54 5.55
N ARG A 437 -14.91 8.39 4.99
CA ARG A 437 -14.57 9.19 3.81
C ARG A 437 -14.83 10.67 4.05
N PHE A 438 -13.87 11.49 3.63
CA PHE A 438 -14.07 12.93 3.47
C PHE A 438 -14.04 13.24 1.97
N GLY A 439 -15.16 13.71 1.43
CA GLY A 439 -15.34 13.82 -0.02
C GLY A 439 -15.18 12.45 -0.71
N ASN A 440 -14.29 12.38 -1.69
CA ASN A 440 -14.03 11.16 -2.47
C ASN A 440 -12.86 10.31 -1.93
N GLU A 441 -12.19 10.76 -0.85
CA GLU A 441 -11.05 10.04 -0.29
C GLU A 441 -11.44 9.18 0.91
N GLU A 442 -11.04 7.91 0.87
CA GLU A 442 -11.06 7.01 2.03
C GLU A 442 -9.92 7.35 2.99
N LEU A 443 -10.27 7.45 4.27
CA LEU A 443 -9.37 7.86 5.33
C LEU A 443 -8.65 6.65 5.93
N GLU A 444 -7.32 6.64 5.87
CA GLU A 444 -6.54 5.64 6.59
C GLU A 444 -6.60 5.87 8.12
N PRO A 445 -6.66 4.82 8.95
CA PRO A 445 -6.66 4.95 10.41
C PRO A 445 -5.45 5.75 10.93
N GLY A 446 -5.70 6.77 11.74
CA GLY A 446 -4.67 7.63 12.35
C GLY A 446 -4.01 8.64 11.40
N LYS A 447 -4.53 8.82 10.17
CA LYS A 447 -4.08 9.88 9.25
C LYS A 447 -4.40 11.27 9.84
N PHE A 448 -3.54 12.25 9.53
CA PHE A 448 -3.82 13.65 9.86
C PHE A 448 -4.84 14.23 8.89
N VAL A 449 -5.90 14.85 9.41
CA VAL A 449 -6.94 15.51 8.64
C VAL A 449 -6.92 17.01 8.92
N PRO A 450 -6.71 17.86 7.91
CA PRO A 450 -6.86 19.31 8.00
C PRO A 450 -8.26 19.72 8.49
N ASN A 451 -8.36 20.77 9.32
CA ASN A 451 -9.64 21.11 9.97
C ASN A 451 -10.67 21.67 8.99
N ASN A 452 -10.23 22.22 7.85
CA ASN A 452 -11.13 22.63 6.78
C ASN A 452 -11.83 21.43 6.10
N ILE A 453 -11.18 20.27 6.01
CA ILE A 453 -11.76 19.04 5.44
C ILE A 453 -12.71 18.41 6.44
N SER A 454 -12.32 18.35 7.72
CA SER A 454 -13.17 17.83 8.80
C SER A 454 -14.20 18.85 9.32
N ALA A 455 -14.38 19.99 8.66
CA ALA A 455 -15.47 20.92 8.98
C ALA A 455 -16.84 20.29 8.70
N LEU A 456 -16.92 19.39 7.72
CA LEU A 456 -18.10 18.61 7.38
C LEU A 456 -18.01 17.21 7.99
N ALA A 457 -19.16 16.65 8.37
CA ALA A 457 -19.23 15.29 8.89
C ALA A 457 -18.72 14.27 7.87
N PRO A 458 -17.92 13.26 8.28
CA PRO A 458 -17.45 12.22 7.39
C PRO A 458 -18.61 11.33 6.94
N VAL A 459 -18.50 10.78 5.73
CA VAL A 459 -19.35 9.66 5.29
C VAL A 459 -18.82 8.39 5.96
N ILE A 460 -19.70 7.68 6.67
CA ILE A 460 -19.36 6.45 7.39
C ILE A 460 -19.99 5.27 6.66
N GLU A 461 -19.18 4.24 6.40
CA GLU A 461 -19.61 2.96 5.84
C GLU A 461 -19.25 1.85 6.83
N ILE A 462 -20.24 1.04 7.23
CA ILE A 462 -20.06 -0.03 8.23
C ILE A 462 -20.39 -1.37 7.58
N ASN A 463 -19.36 -2.19 7.41
CA ASN A 463 -19.48 -3.55 6.93
C ASN A 463 -19.49 -4.51 8.13
N SER A 464 -20.67 -4.90 8.59
CA SER A 464 -20.83 -5.80 9.76
C SER A 464 -20.49 -7.26 9.46
N PHE A 465 -20.40 -7.63 8.17
CA PHE A 465 -20.31 -9.01 7.68
C PHE A 465 -21.45 -9.93 8.17
N SER A 466 -22.49 -9.38 8.77
CA SER A 466 -23.62 -10.11 9.34
C SER A 466 -24.60 -10.57 8.26
N GLY A 467 -25.33 -11.64 8.60
CA GLY A 467 -26.53 -12.13 7.93
C GLY A 467 -27.69 -11.14 7.89
N LYS A 468 -27.76 -10.31 8.93
CA LYS A 468 -29.00 -9.73 9.44
C LYS A 468 -28.93 -8.21 9.44
N LYS A 469 -30.11 -7.61 9.42
CA LYS A 469 -30.32 -6.17 9.64
C LYS A 469 -30.31 -5.92 11.15
N ASN A 470 -29.34 -5.17 11.64
CA ASN A 470 -29.17 -4.86 13.06
C ASN A 470 -29.14 -3.34 13.26
N LEU A 471 -29.42 -2.90 14.48
CA LEU A 471 -29.35 -1.49 14.87
C LEU A 471 -27.98 -1.17 15.47
N TYR A 472 -27.48 0.03 15.21
CA TYR A 472 -26.16 0.47 15.64
C TYR A 472 -26.20 1.87 16.27
N THR A 473 -25.30 2.07 17.23
CA THR A 473 -24.96 3.38 17.81
C THR A 473 -23.55 3.76 17.37
N ILE A 474 -23.37 5.02 16.98
CA ILE A 474 -22.08 5.57 16.56
C ILE A 474 -21.74 6.74 17.48
N ILE A 475 -20.53 6.69 18.04
CA ILE A 475 -20.02 7.69 18.96
C ILE A 475 -18.70 8.20 18.43
N LEU A 476 -18.62 9.50 18.12
CA LEU A 476 -17.39 10.20 17.78
C LEU A 476 -17.01 11.12 18.93
N PHE A 477 -15.79 10.96 19.44
CA PHE A 477 -15.28 11.76 20.55
C PHE A 477 -13.79 12.02 20.40
N ASP A 478 -13.33 13.07 21.06
CA ASP A 478 -11.93 13.45 21.16
C ASP A 478 -11.39 13.03 22.53
N LEU A 479 -10.24 12.37 22.53
CA LEU A 479 -9.56 11.86 23.72
C LEU A 479 -8.65 12.89 24.38
N ASP A 480 -8.20 13.89 23.64
CA ASP A 480 -7.03 14.69 24.00
C ASP A 480 -7.37 16.17 24.22
N VAL A 481 -8.61 16.48 24.62
CA VAL A 481 -8.97 17.86 24.97
C VAL A 481 -8.29 18.23 26.30
N PRO A 482 -7.49 19.30 26.35
CA PRO A 482 -6.78 19.68 27.57
C PRO A 482 -7.74 20.12 28.69
N ASP A 483 -7.46 19.66 29.91
CA ASP A 483 -8.17 20.05 31.13
C ASP A 483 -7.20 20.76 32.09
N LEU A 484 -7.13 22.09 31.97
CA LEU A 484 -6.16 22.93 32.69
C LEU A 484 -6.35 22.91 34.21
N GLU A 485 -7.56 22.65 34.70
CA GLU A 485 -7.87 22.60 36.13
C GLU A 485 -7.23 21.39 36.81
N ASN A 486 -7.20 20.26 36.12
CA ASN A 486 -6.77 18.96 36.66
C ASN A 486 -5.42 18.49 36.09
N ASP A 487 -4.73 19.36 35.33
CA ASP A 487 -3.50 19.04 34.60
C ASP A 487 -3.56 17.68 33.87
N SER A 488 -4.67 17.46 33.14
CA SER A 488 -4.96 16.19 32.48
C SER A 488 -5.71 16.40 31.16
N PHE A 489 -6.17 15.31 30.55
CA PHE A 489 -7.01 15.35 29.34
C PHE A 489 -8.43 14.90 29.68
N LYS A 490 -9.41 15.52 29.04
CA LYS A 490 -10.82 15.15 29.14
C LYS A 490 -11.36 14.70 27.79
N VAL A 491 -12.34 13.81 27.84
CA VAL A 491 -13.05 13.34 26.64
C VAL A 491 -14.14 14.35 26.26
N TYR A 492 -14.23 14.69 24.97
CA TYR A 492 -15.27 15.56 24.42
C TYR A 492 -16.07 14.85 23.32
N LEU A 493 -17.40 14.86 23.43
CA LEU A 493 -18.30 14.24 22.46
C LEU A 493 -18.54 15.16 21.25
N HIS A 494 -18.11 14.71 20.07
CA HIS A 494 -18.31 15.41 18.81
C HIS A 494 -19.59 14.99 18.08
N TRP A 495 -19.97 13.71 18.10
CA TRP A 495 -21.15 13.22 17.39
C TRP A 495 -21.70 11.96 18.06
N LEU A 496 -23.02 11.87 18.21
CA LEU A 496 -23.70 10.69 18.75
C LEU A 496 -24.98 10.43 17.97
N ILE A 497 -25.05 9.26 17.35
CA ILE A 497 -26.23 8.80 16.59
C ILE A 497 -26.59 7.40 17.05
N CYS A 498 -27.87 7.19 17.33
CA CYS A 498 -28.42 5.91 17.77
C CYS A 498 -29.42 5.38 16.73
N ASN A 499 -29.79 4.11 16.89
CA ASN A 499 -30.89 3.47 16.16
C ASN A 499 -30.67 3.45 14.64
N ILE A 500 -29.40 3.39 14.21
CA ILE A 500 -29.06 3.30 12.79
C ILE A 500 -29.23 1.86 12.34
N SER A 501 -30.18 1.63 11.46
CA SER A 501 -30.40 0.32 10.84
C SER A 501 -29.36 0.08 9.72
N ILE A 502 -28.51 -0.93 9.89
CA ILE A 502 -27.50 -1.33 8.90
C ILE A 502 -27.78 -2.76 8.45
N SER A 503 -27.69 -2.99 7.14
CA SER A 503 -27.91 -4.30 6.52
C SER A 503 -26.72 -4.68 5.63
N PRO A 504 -26.64 -5.93 5.15
CA PRO A 504 -25.51 -6.35 4.32
C PRO A 504 -25.41 -5.58 3.00
N THR A 505 -26.53 -5.09 2.48
CA THR A 505 -26.61 -4.36 1.21
C THR A 505 -26.70 -2.83 1.39
N ASP A 506 -27.14 -2.36 2.55
CA ASP A 506 -27.18 -0.95 2.94
C ASP A 506 -26.22 -0.72 4.11
N THR A 507 -24.97 -0.39 3.77
CA THR A 507 -23.85 -0.24 4.70
C THR A 507 -23.55 1.21 5.07
N PHE A 508 -24.15 2.17 4.37
CA PHE A 508 -23.92 3.59 4.59
C PHE A 508 -24.73 4.11 5.77
N VAL A 509 -24.05 4.84 6.65
CA VAL A 509 -24.69 5.54 7.76
C VAL A 509 -25.33 6.81 7.23
N GLN A 510 -26.65 6.86 7.29
CA GLN A 510 -27.42 8.06 6.99
C GLN A 510 -28.01 8.61 8.29
N PRO A 511 -27.57 9.80 8.75
CA PRO A 511 -28.05 10.38 10.02
C PRO A 511 -29.57 10.57 10.05
N SER A 512 -30.22 10.76 8.89
CA SER A 512 -31.67 10.87 8.75
C SER A 512 -32.43 9.56 9.05
N LYS A 513 -31.76 8.40 8.98
CA LYS A 513 -32.36 7.08 9.27
C LYS A 513 -32.22 6.67 10.74
N GLY A 514 -31.60 7.50 11.58
CA GLY A 514 -31.40 7.21 13.00
C GLY A 514 -31.79 8.40 13.88
N THR A 515 -31.58 8.24 15.19
CA THR A 515 -31.83 9.29 16.18
C THR A 515 -30.51 9.98 16.50
N VAL A 516 -30.36 11.24 16.10
CA VAL A 516 -29.17 12.05 16.40
C VAL A 516 -29.32 12.63 17.81
N LEU A 517 -28.56 12.12 18.77
CA LEU A 517 -28.63 12.59 20.16
C LEU A 517 -27.69 13.77 20.42
N ALA A 518 -26.54 13.79 19.76
CA ALA A 518 -25.65 14.94 19.76
C ALA A 518 -25.23 15.21 18.32
N PRO A 519 -25.58 16.36 17.69
CA PRO A 519 -25.23 16.66 16.31
C PRO A 519 -23.71 16.77 16.09
N TYR A 520 -23.25 16.67 14.85
CA TYR A 520 -21.82 16.73 14.54
C TYR A 520 -21.25 18.11 14.88
N ILE A 521 -20.23 18.13 15.73
CA ILE A 521 -19.37 19.29 15.94
C ILE A 521 -18.01 18.99 15.30
N PRO A 522 -17.48 19.88 14.46
CA PRO A 522 -16.21 19.63 13.78
C PRO A 522 -15.01 19.63 14.76
N PRO A 523 -13.91 18.93 14.43
CA PRO A 523 -12.62 19.04 15.11
C PRO A 523 -12.15 20.48 15.29
N HIS A 524 -11.77 20.85 16.50
CA HIS A 524 -11.32 22.19 16.85
C HIS A 524 -10.19 22.16 17.89
N PRO A 525 -9.02 21.57 17.58
CA PRO A 525 -7.91 21.48 18.52
C PRO A 525 -7.36 22.88 18.88
N GLN A 526 -7.06 23.12 20.16
CA GLN A 526 -6.55 24.41 20.65
C GLN A 526 -5.11 24.68 20.18
N LYS A 527 -4.78 25.94 19.89
CA LYS A 527 -3.43 26.32 19.48
C LYS A 527 -2.39 25.97 20.55
N GLY A 528 -1.42 25.15 20.16
CA GLY A 528 -0.31 24.73 21.02
C GLY A 528 -0.56 23.45 21.83
N SER A 529 -1.76 22.87 21.78
CA SER A 529 -1.98 21.50 22.22
C SER A 529 -1.25 20.52 21.28
N PRO A 530 -0.96 19.27 21.72
CA PRO A 530 -0.50 18.22 20.82
C PRO A 530 -1.59 17.88 19.78
N TYR A 531 -1.37 16.85 18.96
CA TYR A 531 -2.46 16.37 18.12
C TYR A 531 -3.57 15.75 18.96
N HIS A 532 -4.81 15.89 18.49
CA HIS A 532 -6.00 15.30 19.08
C HIS A 532 -6.42 14.06 18.31
N ARG A 533 -6.81 12.99 19.01
CA ARG A 533 -7.27 11.71 18.47
C ARG A 533 -8.80 11.66 18.45
N TYR A 534 -9.37 11.92 17.27
CA TYR A 534 -10.80 11.81 17.02
C TYR A 534 -11.17 10.36 16.76
N THR A 535 -11.79 9.73 17.74
CA THR A 535 -12.08 8.29 17.76
C THR A 535 -13.57 8.06 17.55
N LEU A 536 -13.89 7.23 16.56
CA LEU A 536 -15.23 6.78 16.24
C LEU A 536 -15.39 5.32 16.65
N LEU A 537 -16.31 5.07 17.58
CA LEU A 537 -16.71 3.74 18.00
C LEU A 537 -18.09 3.40 17.45
N VAL A 538 -18.23 2.15 17.01
CA VAL A 538 -19.48 1.58 16.52
C VAL A 538 -19.91 0.48 17.46
N PHE A 539 -21.13 0.60 17.96
CA PHE A 539 -21.76 -0.37 18.85
C PHE A 539 -22.98 -0.99 18.18
N GLU A 540 -23.13 -2.30 18.33
CA GLU A 540 -24.34 -3.03 17.99
C GLU A 540 -25.34 -2.92 19.15
N GLN A 541 -26.59 -2.60 18.83
CA GLN A 541 -27.68 -2.48 19.79
C GLN A 541 -28.47 -3.78 19.87
N VAL A 542 -28.91 -4.13 21.09
CA VAL A 542 -29.85 -5.24 21.31
C VAL A 542 -31.30 -4.76 21.14
N LYS A 543 -31.58 -3.52 21.54
CA LYS A 543 -32.90 -2.86 21.48
C LYS A 543 -32.72 -1.40 21.09
N GLU A 544 -33.79 -0.78 20.58
CA GLU A 544 -33.81 0.65 20.33
C GLU A 544 -33.59 1.44 21.63
N ILE A 545 -32.85 2.53 21.51
CA ILE A 545 -32.54 3.44 22.62
C ILE A 545 -33.58 4.56 22.60
N SER A 546 -34.31 4.71 23.72
CA SER A 546 -35.19 5.85 23.97
C SER A 546 -34.39 7.05 24.48
N ASN A 547 -34.88 8.24 24.18
CA ASN A 547 -34.11 9.47 24.25
C ASN A 547 -34.46 10.30 25.50
N ASP A 548 -34.19 9.75 26.70
CA ASP A 548 -34.71 10.30 27.96
C ASP A 548 -33.68 11.08 28.80
N HIS A 549 -32.45 11.27 28.30
CA HIS A 549 -31.37 11.90 29.07
C HIS A 549 -30.65 13.00 28.29
N ASP A 550 -30.44 14.15 28.94
CA ASP A 550 -29.58 15.21 28.44
C ASP A 550 -28.12 14.72 28.37
N ILE A 551 -27.57 14.68 27.17
CA ILE A 551 -26.20 14.21 26.94
C ILE A 551 -25.21 15.37 27.06
N THR A 552 -24.39 15.32 28.11
CA THR A 552 -23.29 16.25 28.31
C THR A 552 -22.12 15.91 27.39
N ARG A 553 -21.67 16.87 26.56
CA ARG A 553 -20.53 16.66 25.66
C ARG A 553 -19.17 16.69 26.36
N ASN A 554 -19.02 17.58 27.34
CA ASN A 554 -17.79 17.71 28.12
C ASN A 554 -17.68 16.54 29.11
N ARG A 555 -16.47 15.97 29.23
CA ARG A 555 -16.18 14.83 30.13
C ARG A 555 -17.11 13.63 29.88
N PHE A 556 -17.41 13.35 28.60
CA PHE A 556 -18.28 12.25 28.23
C PHE A 556 -17.66 10.88 28.55
N ASN A 557 -18.39 10.02 29.28
CA ASN A 557 -17.94 8.68 29.63
C ASN A 557 -18.56 7.62 28.71
N VAL A 558 -17.76 7.13 27.76
CA VAL A 558 -18.18 6.15 26.76
C VAL A 558 -18.54 4.80 27.39
N ASN A 559 -17.74 4.33 28.37
CA ASN A 559 -17.99 3.06 29.06
C ASN A 559 -19.32 3.08 29.80
N GLN A 560 -19.58 4.15 30.56
CA GLN A 560 -20.83 4.32 31.29
C GLN A 560 -22.03 4.35 30.34
N PHE A 561 -21.94 5.11 29.24
CA PHE A 561 -23.00 5.17 28.24
C PHE A 561 -23.27 3.80 27.60
N ALA A 562 -22.20 3.05 27.28
CA ALA A 562 -22.31 1.72 26.71
C ALA A 562 -22.93 0.71 27.69
N SER A 563 -22.53 0.74 28.97
CA SER A 563 -23.09 -0.13 30.01
C SER A 563 -24.57 0.16 30.28
N LEU A 564 -24.96 1.44 30.38
CA LEU A 564 -26.36 1.84 30.61
C LEU A 564 -27.31 1.35 29.50
N ASN A 565 -26.82 1.36 28.26
CA ASN A 565 -27.61 0.97 27.08
C ASN A 565 -27.36 -0.48 26.63
N ASN A 566 -26.59 -1.26 27.39
CA ASN A 566 -26.20 -2.64 27.06
C ASN A 566 -25.65 -2.80 25.63
N LEU A 567 -24.71 -1.92 25.28
CA LEU A 567 -24.12 -1.82 23.94
C LEU A 567 -22.92 -2.74 23.78
N LYS A 568 -22.84 -3.40 22.63
CA LYS A 568 -21.71 -4.25 22.26
C LYS A 568 -20.82 -3.54 21.24
N VAL A 569 -19.58 -3.25 21.61
CA VAL A 569 -18.63 -2.64 20.67
C VAL A 569 -18.24 -3.64 19.56
N VAL A 570 -18.32 -3.20 18.31
CA VAL A 570 -18.06 -4.05 17.12
C VAL A 570 -17.04 -3.45 16.17
N GLY A 571 -16.86 -2.14 16.16
CA GLY A 571 -16.03 -1.45 15.19
C GLY A 571 -15.39 -0.19 15.77
N ILE A 572 -14.27 0.20 15.19
CA ILE A 572 -13.53 1.39 15.56
C ILE A 572 -12.83 1.96 14.33
N HIS A 573 -12.80 3.28 14.22
CA HIS A 573 -11.94 4.00 13.32
C HIS A 573 -11.53 5.31 13.98
N PHE A 574 -10.41 5.92 13.57
CA PHE A 574 -10.00 7.19 14.13
C PHE A 574 -9.08 7.95 13.19
N TRP A 575 -8.94 9.25 13.42
CA TRP A 575 -7.97 10.11 12.76
C TRP A 575 -7.38 11.11 13.75
N ARG A 576 -6.43 11.92 13.28
CA ARG A 576 -5.82 12.96 14.10
C ARG A 576 -5.97 14.32 13.45
N SER A 577 -6.14 15.34 14.27
CA SER A 577 -6.04 16.73 13.82
C SER A 577 -5.20 17.53 14.79
N VAL A 578 -4.58 18.60 14.29
CA VAL A 578 -3.80 19.57 15.04
C VAL A 578 -4.36 20.95 14.76
N TRP A 579 -4.05 21.93 15.59
CA TRP A 579 -4.42 23.30 15.29
C TRP A 579 -3.83 23.75 13.95
N ASP A 580 -4.67 24.36 13.12
CA ASP A 580 -4.31 25.03 11.87
C ASP A 580 -5.06 26.37 11.76
N GLU A 581 -4.76 27.14 10.72
CA GLU A 581 -5.35 28.47 10.50
C GLU A 581 -6.87 28.46 10.28
N HIS A 582 -7.47 27.29 10.04
CA HIS A 582 -8.90 27.16 9.77
C HIS A 582 -9.73 26.90 11.03
N VAL A 583 -9.11 26.54 12.16
CA VAL A 583 -9.83 26.22 13.41
C VAL A 583 -10.71 27.38 13.86
N ASP A 584 -10.19 28.61 13.86
CA ASP A 584 -10.94 29.77 14.36
C ASP A 584 -12.20 30.02 13.51
N LYS A 585 -12.11 29.81 12.20
CA LYS A 585 -13.24 29.86 11.28
C LYS A 585 -14.23 28.73 11.56
N VAL A 586 -13.74 27.50 11.68
CA VAL A 586 -14.57 26.31 11.97
C VAL A 586 -15.33 26.47 13.29
N MET A 587 -14.69 27.02 14.33
CA MET A 587 -15.35 27.32 15.60
C MET A 587 -16.41 28.40 15.45
N SER A 588 -16.12 29.46 14.69
CA SER A 588 -17.07 30.55 14.46
C SER A 588 -18.30 30.07 13.68
N ASP A 589 -18.09 29.28 12.61
CA ASP A 589 -19.16 28.68 11.81
C ASP A 589 -20.01 27.70 12.64
N ALA A 590 -19.40 27.00 13.60
CA ALA A 590 -20.07 26.10 14.54
C ALA A 590 -20.62 26.79 15.81
N GLN A 591 -20.55 28.13 15.90
CA GLN A 591 -20.99 28.93 17.06
C GLN A 591 -20.33 28.52 18.40
N LEU A 592 -19.08 28.07 18.34
CA LEU A 592 -18.28 27.69 19.51
C LEU A 592 -17.49 28.88 20.06
N PRO A 593 -17.26 28.94 21.39
CA PRO A 593 -16.45 30.00 21.99
C PRO A 593 -14.99 29.88 21.54
N GLN A 594 -14.42 30.96 21.00
CA GLN A 594 -13.02 30.96 20.56
C GLN A 594 -12.05 30.80 21.74
N TYR A 595 -10.92 30.14 21.47
CA TYR A 595 -9.84 30.02 22.43
C TYR A 595 -9.17 31.38 22.68
N LYS A 596 -9.17 31.83 23.93
CA LYS A 596 -8.53 33.10 24.34
C LYS A 596 -7.03 32.96 24.62
N THR A 597 -6.56 31.74 24.81
CA THR A 597 -5.20 31.44 25.24
C THR A 597 -4.54 30.41 24.33
N MET A 598 -3.23 30.54 24.14
CA MET A 598 -2.39 29.54 23.48
C MET A 598 -1.69 28.71 24.55
N LEU A 599 -1.65 27.39 24.36
CA LEU A 599 -0.88 26.50 25.22
C LEU A 599 0.58 26.50 24.77
N LYS A 600 1.51 26.62 25.72
CA LYS A 600 2.95 26.47 25.48
C LYS A 600 3.50 25.48 26.48
N ARG A 601 4.42 24.62 26.03
CA ARG A 601 5.19 23.80 26.95
C ARG A 601 6.10 24.72 27.76
N SER A 602 5.98 24.62 29.09
CA SER A 602 6.87 25.24 30.07
C SER A 602 8.30 24.74 29.92
#